data_AF-X1IPY5-F1
#
_entry.id   AF-X1IPY5-F1
#
_cell.length_a   1.000
_cell.length_b   1.000
_cell.length_c   1.000
_cell.angle_alpha   90.00
_cell.angle_beta   90.00
_cell.angle_gamma   90.00
#
_symmetry.space_group_name_H-M   'P 1'
#
loop_
_entity.id
_entity.type
_entity.pdbx_description
1 polymer ?
#
loop_
_entity_poly.entity_id
_entity_poly.type
_entity_poly.pdbx_seq_one_letter_code
_entity_poly.pdbx_strand_id
1 'polypeptide(L)'
;YETEVAARNHPAIIHAAGNIYLIAYYGSGGSWVKSFSIAANGTISKTFPGTFLITNTQNRYFNIIHVSGTVYAVISQYATSIGYMETFSCDAAGNLAEIAQAQMSVGAAFEYNSIIQLYPDYFVMCYRHTTTGRIAVARVTGLGAITRTDEQAFHTHTDFIGFCRCQKVSDGIIAVAFGEIETGGYIQTIAINALGVVTNLSVDSYKFETTDVTVRDLISFGANWFAVIYIDDDGYGIIKSFHIA
;
A
#
# COMPACT_ATOMS: atom_id res chain seq x y z
N TYR A 1 20.57 14.93 10.85
CA TYR A 1 19.45 14.98 9.90
C TYR A 1 19.85 14.14 8.72
N GLU A 2 19.09 13.09 8.40
CA GLU A 2 19.30 12.40 7.14
C GLU A 2 18.79 13.30 6.03
N THR A 3 19.70 13.74 5.17
CA THR A 3 19.37 14.58 4.02
C THR A 3 19.12 13.66 2.84
N GLU A 4 17.89 13.58 2.37
CA GLU A 4 17.59 12.94 1.08
C GLU A 4 17.82 13.90 -0.07
N VAL A 5 18.40 13.40 -1.17
CA VAL A 5 18.70 14.16 -2.40
C VAL A 5 17.79 13.76 -3.56
N ALA A 6 16.76 12.92 -3.35
CA ALA A 6 15.90 12.47 -4.45
C ALA A 6 14.41 12.70 -4.16
N ALA A 7 13.85 13.76 -4.74
CA ALA A 7 12.41 13.98 -4.82
C ALA A 7 11.75 12.86 -5.65
N ARG A 8 11.25 11.79 -4.99
CA ARG A 8 10.33 10.74 -5.51
C ARG A 8 10.26 9.47 -4.63
N ASN A 9 10.85 9.45 -3.44
CA ASN A 9 10.66 8.34 -2.50
C ASN A 9 9.31 8.57 -1.82
N HIS A 10 8.41 7.59 -1.88
CA HIS A 10 7.07 7.69 -1.31
C HIS A 10 7.13 6.98 0.04
N PRO A 11 7.52 7.65 1.13
CA PRO A 11 7.68 6.99 2.42
C PRO A 11 6.32 6.56 2.98
N ALA A 12 6.35 5.59 3.87
CA ALA A 12 5.20 5.18 4.64
C ALA A 12 5.52 5.28 6.13
N ILE A 13 4.51 5.68 6.89
CA ILE A 13 4.55 5.72 8.35
C ILE A 13 3.34 4.96 8.90
N ILE A 14 3.54 4.20 9.97
CA ILE A 14 2.46 3.56 10.71
C ILE A 14 2.69 3.73 12.22
N HIS A 15 1.61 3.86 12.98
CA HIS A 15 1.66 3.70 14.42
C HIS A 15 1.79 2.22 14.77
N ALA A 16 2.75 1.87 15.62
CA ALA A 16 2.97 0.50 16.04
C ALA A 16 2.22 0.20 17.34
N ALA A 17 2.79 0.61 18.47
CA ALA A 17 2.19 0.43 19.79
C ALA A 17 2.71 1.49 20.76
N GLY A 18 1.86 1.90 21.72
CA GLY A 18 2.22 2.93 22.69
C GLY A 18 2.65 4.21 21.99
N ASN A 19 3.88 4.65 22.24
CA ASN A 19 4.49 5.82 21.61
C ASN A 19 5.39 5.48 20.41
N ILE A 20 5.47 4.22 19.97
CA ILE A 20 6.35 3.78 18.90
C ILE A 20 5.67 3.91 17.53
N TYR A 21 6.42 4.43 16.57
CA TYR A 21 6.05 4.58 15.16
C TYR A 21 7.13 3.95 14.29
N LEU A 22 6.72 3.47 13.12
CA LEU A 22 7.60 2.90 12.12
C LEU A 22 7.56 3.78 10.88
N ILE A 23 8.71 4.02 10.26
CA ILE A 23 8.83 4.71 8.99
C ILE A 23 9.67 3.90 8.01
N ALA A 24 9.17 3.73 6.79
CA ALA A 24 9.85 3.10 5.67
C ALA A 24 10.17 4.15 4.60
N TYR A 25 11.43 4.21 4.18
CA TYR A 25 11.90 5.25 3.27
C TYR A 25 13.22 4.85 2.60
N TYR A 26 13.61 5.56 1.53
CA TYR A 26 14.93 5.43 0.90
C TYR A 26 15.81 6.62 1.28
N GLY A 27 16.87 6.37 2.03
CA GLY A 27 17.78 7.39 2.52
C GLY A 27 19.24 7.09 2.19
N SER A 28 20.15 7.73 2.94
CA SER A 28 21.57 7.44 2.82
C SER A 28 21.84 5.96 3.11
N GLY A 29 22.59 5.30 2.22
CA GLY A 29 23.01 3.90 2.39
C GLY A 29 21.96 2.84 2.05
N GLY A 30 20.71 3.21 1.73
CA GLY A 30 19.71 2.22 1.30
C GLY A 30 18.26 2.58 1.62
N SER A 31 17.40 1.58 1.43
CA SER A 31 15.99 1.59 1.83
C SER A 31 15.85 0.94 3.19
N TRP A 32 15.16 1.60 4.11
CA TRP A 32 15.14 1.27 5.52
C TRP A 32 13.72 1.18 6.05
N VAL A 33 13.53 0.40 7.11
CA VAL A 33 12.50 0.64 8.13
C VAL A 33 13.22 1.10 9.40
N LYS A 34 12.74 2.19 10.00
CA LYS A 34 13.22 2.65 11.31
C LYS A 34 12.06 2.83 12.26
N SER A 35 12.30 2.52 13.53
CA SER A 35 11.39 2.87 14.60
C SER A 35 11.82 4.18 15.25
N PHE A 36 10.85 4.93 15.74
CA PHE A 36 11.06 6.14 16.54
C PHE A 36 9.87 6.31 17.47
N SER A 37 9.94 7.29 18.37
CA SER A 37 8.85 7.56 19.31
C SER A 37 8.30 8.97 19.17
N ILE A 38 6.99 9.11 19.38
CA ILE A 38 6.32 10.40 19.54
C ILE A 38 5.69 10.40 20.93
N ALA A 39 6.20 11.25 21.82
CA ALA A 39 5.67 11.40 23.17
C ALA A 39 4.27 12.05 23.14
N ALA A 40 3.49 11.87 24.22
CA ALA A 40 2.13 12.41 24.33
C ALA A 40 2.05 13.95 24.18
N ASN A 41 3.16 14.66 24.42
CA ASN A 41 3.25 16.10 24.21
C ASN A 41 3.66 16.50 22.78
N GLY A 42 3.69 15.54 21.84
CA GLY A 42 4.08 15.74 20.44
C GLY A 42 5.58 15.75 20.17
N THR A 43 6.44 15.55 21.19
CA THR A 43 7.90 15.50 20.99
C THR A 43 8.29 14.23 20.24
N ILE A 44 9.00 14.41 19.12
CA ILE A 44 9.54 13.31 18.29
C ILE A 44 10.97 12.98 18.75
N SER A 45 11.27 11.70 18.99
CA SER A 45 12.63 11.28 19.32
C SER A 45 13.59 11.46 18.14
N LYS A 46 14.83 11.86 18.44
CA LYS A 46 15.93 11.92 17.47
C LYS A 46 16.82 10.67 17.49
N THR A 47 16.35 9.64 18.15
CA THR A 47 16.99 8.32 18.28
C THR A 47 16.09 7.27 17.64
N PHE A 48 16.72 6.26 17.03
CA PHE A 48 16.05 5.17 16.33
C PHE A 48 16.45 3.86 17.02
N PRO A 49 15.63 3.34 17.97
CA PRO A 49 16.01 2.14 18.73
C PRO A 49 16.12 0.91 17.84
N GLY A 50 15.32 0.84 16.77
CA GLY A 50 15.41 -0.22 15.77
C GLY A 50 15.59 0.33 14.36
N THR A 51 16.48 -0.33 13.63
CA THR A 51 16.78 -0.06 12.23
C THR A 51 16.84 -1.39 11.49
N PHE A 52 16.11 -1.49 10.39
CA PHE A 52 16.08 -2.65 9.50
C PHE A 52 16.43 -2.18 8.08
N LEU A 53 17.54 -2.67 7.53
CA LEU A 53 17.93 -2.40 6.14
C LEU A 53 17.16 -3.36 5.23
N ILE A 54 16.30 -2.81 4.36
CA ILE A 54 15.59 -3.61 3.34
C ILE A 54 16.58 -3.98 2.22
N THR A 55 17.28 -2.97 1.69
CA THR A 55 18.26 -3.12 0.61
C THR A 55 19.16 -1.89 0.53
N ASN A 56 20.36 -2.04 -0.02
CA ASN A 56 21.29 -0.93 -0.27
C ASN A 56 20.95 -0.10 -1.53
N THR A 57 19.81 -0.37 -2.17
CA THR A 57 19.34 0.32 -3.38
C THR A 57 18.10 1.18 -3.13
N GLN A 58 17.75 2.01 -4.11
CA GLN A 58 16.57 2.87 -4.06
C GLN A 58 15.29 2.06 -4.29
N ASN A 59 14.47 1.97 -3.25
CA ASN A 59 13.09 1.53 -3.38
C ASN A 59 12.14 2.74 -3.43
N ARG A 60 10.95 2.51 -3.96
CA ARG A 60 9.87 3.51 -4.10
C ARG A 60 8.54 2.91 -3.67
N TYR A 61 7.54 3.78 -3.49
CA TYR A 61 6.16 3.37 -3.19
C TYR A 61 6.08 2.46 -1.97
N PHE A 62 6.61 2.92 -0.83
CA PHE A 62 6.55 2.15 0.41
C PHE A 62 5.12 2.15 0.94
N ASN A 63 4.67 1.02 1.45
CA ASN A 63 3.51 0.92 2.34
C ASN A 63 3.86 0.00 3.50
N ILE A 64 3.45 0.34 4.72
CA ILE A 64 3.64 -0.50 5.91
C ILE A 64 2.27 -0.87 6.46
N ILE A 65 2.10 -2.13 6.85
CA ILE A 65 0.87 -2.63 7.45
C ILE A 65 1.17 -3.52 8.65
N HIS A 66 0.34 -3.45 9.68
CA HIS A 66 0.37 -4.40 10.79
C HIS A 66 -0.18 -5.75 10.33
N VAL A 67 0.49 -6.84 10.73
CA VAL A 67 0.07 -8.20 10.40
C VAL A 67 -0.68 -8.82 11.57
N SER A 68 0.04 -9.04 12.67
CA SER A 68 -0.48 -9.64 13.90
C SER A 68 0.54 -9.50 15.02
N GLY A 69 0.07 -9.28 16.26
CA GLY A 69 0.96 -9.15 17.41
C GLY A 69 2.05 -8.08 17.19
N THR A 70 3.31 -8.49 17.19
CA THR A 70 4.47 -7.62 16.92
C THR A 70 4.95 -7.65 15.46
N VAL A 71 4.28 -8.38 14.57
CA VAL A 71 4.69 -8.57 13.17
C VAL A 71 4.05 -7.51 12.28
N TYR A 72 4.89 -6.94 11.41
CA TYR A 72 4.53 -5.96 10.40
C TYR A 72 5.05 -6.42 9.04
N ALA A 73 4.47 -5.89 7.98
CA ALA A 73 4.94 -6.05 6.62
C ALA A 73 5.19 -4.67 6.00
N VAL A 74 6.26 -4.56 5.22
CA VAL A 74 6.49 -3.44 4.30
C VAL A 74 6.46 -3.98 2.88
N ILE A 75 5.79 -3.28 1.97
CA ILE A 75 5.92 -3.51 0.54
C ILE A 75 6.57 -2.32 -0.12
N SER A 76 7.38 -2.58 -1.14
CA SER A 76 8.00 -1.53 -1.93
C SER A 76 8.37 -2.01 -3.32
N GLN A 77 8.52 -1.07 -4.25
CA GLN A 77 9.12 -1.30 -5.55
C GLN A 77 10.63 -1.19 -5.42
N TYR A 78 11.35 -2.23 -5.82
CA TYR A 78 12.81 -2.23 -5.87
C TYR A 78 13.34 -1.45 -7.08
N ALA A 79 14.64 -1.13 -7.11
CA ALA A 79 15.28 -0.44 -8.24
C ALA A 79 15.08 -1.16 -9.60
N THR A 80 14.86 -2.48 -9.58
CA THR A 80 14.52 -3.30 -10.75
C THR A 80 13.05 -3.19 -11.19
N SER A 81 12.27 -2.32 -10.54
CA SER A 81 10.81 -2.15 -10.69
C SER A 81 9.96 -3.35 -10.27
N ILE A 82 10.58 -4.40 -9.71
CA ILE A 82 9.89 -5.55 -9.12
C ILE A 82 9.39 -5.19 -7.72
N GLY A 83 8.18 -5.64 -7.38
CA GLY A 83 7.61 -5.51 -6.05
C GLY A 83 8.12 -6.58 -5.10
N TYR A 84 8.43 -6.20 -3.87
CA TYR A 84 8.74 -7.12 -2.79
C TYR A 84 7.95 -6.78 -1.53
N MET A 85 7.76 -7.80 -0.69
CA MET A 85 7.28 -7.69 0.68
C MET A 85 8.36 -8.22 1.61
N GLU A 86 8.68 -7.44 2.63
CA GLU A 86 9.48 -7.85 3.77
C GLU A 86 8.58 -7.87 5.01
N THR A 87 8.67 -8.93 5.80
CA THR A 87 8.08 -8.99 7.13
C THR A 87 9.16 -8.84 8.18
N PHE A 88 8.79 -8.20 9.27
CA PHE A 88 9.68 -7.94 10.39
C PHE A 88 8.86 -7.83 11.68
N SER A 89 9.52 -8.03 12.81
CA SER A 89 8.93 -7.78 14.13
C SER A 89 9.34 -6.40 14.64
N CYS A 90 8.47 -5.79 15.44
CA CYS A 90 8.76 -4.62 16.26
C CYS A 90 8.33 -4.89 17.70
N ASP A 91 9.30 -4.95 18.62
CA ASP A 91 9.00 -5.14 20.04
C ASP A 91 8.52 -3.85 20.73
N ALA A 92 8.12 -3.95 22.00
CA ALA A 92 7.60 -2.80 22.75
C ALA A 92 8.65 -1.69 23.01
N ALA A 93 9.94 -1.97 22.87
CA ALA A 93 11.02 -0.99 22.95
C ALA A 93 11.34 -0.37 21.57
N GLY A 94 10.70 -0.85 20.50
CA GLY A 94 10.92 -0.43 19.13
C GLY A 94 12.07 -1.15 18.44
N ASN A 95 12.65 -2.22 19.00
CA ASN A 95 13.68 -2.98 18.30
C ASN A 95 13.05 -3.73 17.11
N LEU A 96 13.79 -3.78 16.00
CA LEU A 96 13.34 -4.41 14.76
C LEU A 96 14.14 -5.67 14.45
N ALA A 97 13.49 -6.71 13.96
CA ALA A 97 14.14 -7.91 13.44
C ALA A 97 13.43 -8.42 12.19
N GLU A 98 14.20 -8.65 11.12
CA GLU A 98 13.71 -9.24 9.87
C GLU A 98 13.19 -10.67 10.10
N ILE A 99 12.16 -11.05 9.35
CA ILE A 99 11.55 -12.39 9.41
C ILE A 99 11.65 -13.08 8.05
N ALA A 100 11.06 -12.49 7.01
CA ALA A 100 11.00 -13.10 5.68
C ALA A 100 10.88 -12.05 4.58
N GLN A 101 11.27 -12.43 3.36
CA GLN A 101 11.10 -11.64 2.16
C GLN A 101 10.50 -12.51 1.04
N ALA A 102 9.63 -11.92 0.22
CA ALA A 102 9.11 -12.57 -0.97
C ALA A 102 8.78 -11.56 -2.09
N GLN A 103 8.91 -12.00 -3.34
CA GLN A 103 8.58 -11.21 -4.52
C GLN A 103 7.06 -11.10 -4.71
N MET A 104 6.56 -9.88 -4.89
CA MET A 104 5.14 -9.54 -4.94
C MET A 104 4.60 -9.19 -6.34
N SER A 105 5.43 -9.11 -7.37
CA SER A 105 5.00 -8.88 -8.76
C SER A 105 5.73 -9.80 -9.74
N VAL A 106 5.07 -10.17 -10.83
CA VAL A 106 5.72 -10.76 -12.00
C VAL A 106 6.11 -9.62 -12.93
N GLY A 107 7.37 -9.58 -13.37
CA GLY A 107 7.87 -8.50 -14.20
C GLY A 107 8.16 -7.18 -13.46
N ALA A 108 8.59 -6.20 -14.24
CA ALA A 108 9.25 -4.98 -13.77
C ALA A 108 8.30 -3.77 -13.78
N ALA A 109 7.17 -3.84 -13.06
CA ALA A 109 6.33 -2.68 -12.79
C ALA A 109 5.39 -2.90 -11.57
N PHE A 110 5.90 -2.64 -10.37
CA PHE A 110 5.13 -2.59 -9.12
C PHE A 110 4.88 -1.15 -8.65
N GLU A 111 4.40 -0.31 -9.56
CA GLU A 111 4.32 1.14 -9.34
C GLU A 111 3.08 1.50 -8.54
N TYR A 112 3.20 2.56 -7.74
CA TYR A 112 2.08 3.16 -7.00
C TYR A 112 1.21 2.14 -6.26
N ASN A 113 1.86 1.18 -5.61
CA ASN A 113 1.19 0.10 -4.93
C ASN A 113 0.42 0.59 -3.69
N SER A 114 -0.56 -0.21 -3.29
CA SER A 114 -1.36 -0.07 -2.08
C SER A 114 -1.58 -1.46 -1.50
N ILE A 115 -1.70 -1.56 -0.17
CA ILE A 115 -1.94 -2.81 0.55
C ILE A 115 -2.97 -2.62 1.64
N ILE A 116 -3.84 -3.61 1.81
CA ILE A 116 -4.82 -3.68 2.90
C ILE A 116 -4.87 -5.09 3.48
N GLN A 117 -5.26 -5.20 4.75
CA GLN A 117 -5.64 -6.47 5.34
C GLN A 117 -7.13 -6.71 5.09
N LEU A 118 -7.46 -7.77 4.35
CA LEU A 118 -8.85 -8.17 4.10
C LEU A 118 -9.34 -9.18 5.15
N TYR A 119 -8.51 -10.19 5.41
CA TYR A 119 -8.71 -11.19 6.46
C TYR A 119 -7.44 -11.30 7.31
N PRO A 120 -7.45 -11.93 8.51
CA PRO A 120 -6.31 -11.92 9.43
C PRO A 120 -4.96 -12.26 8.77
N ASP A 121 -4.93 -13.32 7.96
CA ASP A 121 -3.71 -13.75 7.26
C ASP A 121 -3.64 -13.27 5.80
N TYR A 122 -4.63 -12.55 5.27
CA TYR A 122 -4.73 -12.25 3.84
C TYR A 122 -4.71 -10.75 3.55
N PHE A 123 -3.69 -10.36 2.81
CA PHE A 123 -3.38 -8.98 2.47
C PHE A 123 -3.52 -8.81 0.96
N VAL A 124 -4.29 -7.81 0.56
CA VAL A 124 -4.60 -7.55 -0.84
C VAL A 124 -3.78 -6.36 -1.30
N MET A 125 -3.06 -6.54 -2.39
CA MET A 125 -2.27 -5.49 -3.02
C MET A 125 -2.90 -5.11 -4.34
N CYS A 126 -3.06 -3.81 -4.60
CA CYS A 126 -3.26 -3.30 -5.94
C CYS A 126 -2.07 -2.44 -6.35
N TYR A 127 -1.69 -2.50 -7.62
CA TYR A 127 -0.58 -1.72 -8.16
C TYR A 127 -0.76 -1.47 -9.65
N ARG A 128 -0.07 -0.45 -10.14
CA ARG A 128 0.07 -0.22 -11.57
C ARG A 128 1.20 -1.06 -12.13
N HIS A 129 0.89 -1.83 -13.17
CA HIS A 129 1.86 -2.53 -13.98
C HIS A 129 1.85 -1.93 -15.39
N THR A 130 2.85 -1.09 -15.66
CA THR A 130 2.96 -0.25 -16.87
C THR A 130 1.72 0.63 -17.06
N THR A 131 0.79 0.20 -17.90
CA THR A 131 -0.47 0.89 -18.22
C THR A 131 -1.69 0.07 -17.80
N THR A 132 -1.51 -0.99 -17.03
CA THR A 132 -2.59 -1.87 -16.54
C THR A 132 -2.70 -1.85 -15.02
N GLY A 133 -3.89 -2.14 -14.50
CA GLY A 133 -4.14 -2.31 -13.06
C GLY A 133 -4.05 -3.77 -12.65
N ARG A 134 -3.21 -4.08 -11.66
CA ARG A 134 -2.99 -5.44 -11.14
C ARG A 134 -3.43 -5.58 -9.70
N ILE A 135 -3.92 -6.77 -9.37
CA ILE A 135 -4.25 -7.19 -8.02
C ILE A 135 -3.56 -8.52 -7.73
N ALA A 136 -3.02 -8.67 -6.52
CA ALA A 136 -2.49 -9.92 -6.00
C ALA A 136 -2.83 -10.05 -4.51
N VAL A 137 -2.91 -11.27 -4.01
CA VAL A 137 -3.14 -11.54 -2.59
C VAL A 137 -1.91 -12.22 -2.01
N ALA A 138 -1.42 -11.68 -0.90
CA ALA A 138 -0.40 -12.31 -0.09
C ALA A 138 -1.04 -12.91 1.16
N ARG A 139 -0.78 -14.18 1.41
CA ARG A 139 -0.96 -14.77 2.73
C ARG A 139 0.28 -14.46 3.57
N VAL A 140 0.09 -13.82 4.72
CA VAL A 140 1.15 -13.60 5.72
C VAL A 140 0.68 -14.21 7.03
N THR A 141 1.40 -15.20 7.54
CA THR A 141 1.02 -15.83 8.82
C THR A 141 1.26 -14.88 9.98
N GLY A 142 0.67 -15.15 11.15
CA GLY A 142 0.99 -14.42 12.38
C GLY A 142 2.45 -14.50 12.84
N LEU A 143 3.27 -15.37 12.22
CA LEU A 143 4.72 -15.45 12.42
C LEU A 143 5.52 -14.76 11.30
N GLY A 144 4.86 -14.11 10.34
CA GLY A 144 5.47 -13.37 9.24
C GLY A 144 5.86 -14.21 8.01
N ALA A 145 5.53 -15.51 7.96
CA ALA A 145 5.81 -16.30 6.76
C ALA A 145 4.92 -15.84 5.59
N ILE A 146 5.52 -15.61 4.41
CA ILE A 146 4.84 -15.02 3.24
C ILE A 146 4.57 -16.09 2.18
N THR A 147 3.39 -16.05 1.57
CA THR A 147 3.05 -16.80 0.35
C THR A 147 2.16 -15.94 -0.53
N ARG A 148 2.51 -15.74 -1.81
CA ARG A 148 1.71 -14.94 -2.75
C ARG A 148 0.87 -15.83 -3.67
N THR A 149 -0.33 -15.39 -4.01
CA THR A 149 -1.10 -15.95 -5.13
C THR A 149 -0.57 -15.43 -6.47
N ASP A 150 -1.08 -15.97 -7.58
CA ASP A 150 -0.90 -15.33 -8.88
C ASP A 150 -1.57 -13.95 -8.92
N GLU A 151 -1.00 -13.05 -9.71
CA GLU A 151 -1.57 -11.73 -9.97
C GLU A 151 -2.61 -11.76 -11.09
N GLN A 152 -3.60 -10.88 -10.99
CA GLN A 152 -4.68 -10.75 -11.97
C GLN A 152 -4.80 -9.30 -12.42
N ALA A 153 -5.21 -9.06 -13.65
CA ALA A 153 -5.49 -7.72 -14.14
C ALA A 153 -6.95 -7.37 -13.85
N PHE A 154 -7.20 -6.38 -12.99
CA PHE A 154 -8.56 -5.84 -12.81
C PHE A 154 -8.88 -4.77 -13.87
N HIS A 155 -7.84 -4.21 -14.50
CA HIS A 155 -7.93 -3.27 -15.60
C HIS A 155 -6.89 -3.59 -16.67
N THR A 156 -7.32 -3.71 -17.92
CA THR A 156 -6.47 -4.15 -19.05
C THR A 156 -6.30 -3.12 -20.16
N HIS A 157 -7.01 -1.99 -20.12
CA HIS A 157 -6.81 -0.92 -21.09
C HIS A 157 -5.47 -0.22 -20.83
N THR A 158 -4.90 0.43 -21.85
CA THR A 158 -3.55 1.02 -21.80
C THR A 158 -3.54 2.48 -21.36
N ASP A 159 -4.57 2.91 -20.65
CA ASP A 159 -4.84 4.28 -20.21
C ASP A 159 -4.64 4.47 -18.70
N PHE A 160 -4.31 3.42 -17.93
CA PHE A 160 -4.16 3.54 -16.49
C PHE A 160 -3.06 4.53 -16.08
N ILE A 161 -3.40 5.48 -15.20
CA ILE A 161 -2.47 6.49 -14.67
C ILE A 161 -2.45 6.61 -13.16
N GLY A 162 -1.33 7.14 -12.68
CA GLY A 162 -1.15 7.48 -11.28
C GLY A 162 -1.23 6.28 -10.34
N PHE A 163 -1.77 6.53 -9.15
CA PHE A 163 -1.92 5.53 -8.10
C PHE A 163 -3.20 4.74 -8.27
N CYS A 164 -3.18 3.47 -7.85
CA CYS A 164 -4.38 2.81 -7.36
C CYS A 164 -4.36 2.78 -5.84
N ARG A 165 -5.54 2.86 -5.26
CA ARG A 165 -5.72 2.77 -3.81
C ARG A 165 -6.83 1.77 -3.53
N CYS A 166 -6.50 0.76 -2.73
CA CYS A 166 -7.46 -0.25 -2.31
C CYS A 166 -7.91 -0.01 -0.88
N GLN A 167 -9.18 -0.31 -0.60
CA GLN A 167 -9.74 -0.25 0.74
C GLN A 167 -10.70 -1.42 0.97
N LYS A 168 -10.67 -2.01 2.18
CA LYS A 168 -11.63 -3.05 2.58
C LYS A 168 -13.03 -2.43 2.67
N VAL A 169 -14.00 -3.03 2.00
CA VAL A 169 -15.42 -2.66 2.12
C VAL A 169 -16.10 -3.50 3.18
N SER A 170 -16.01 -4.82 3.03
CA SER A 170 -16.52 -5.81 3.96
C SER A 170 -15.64 -7.05 3.91
N ASP A 171 -15.95 -8.06 4.72
CA ASP A 171 -15.47 -9.40 4.40
C ASP A 171 -15.98 -9.77 3.00
N GLY A 172 -15.11 -10.30 2.16
CA GLY A 172 -15.45 -10.68 0.79
C GLY A 172 -15.23 -9.60 -0.27
N ILE A 173 -15.22 -8.32 0.10
CA ILE A 173 -15.25 -7.21 -0.88
C ILE A 173 -14.22 -6.14 -0.55
N ILE A 174 -13.49 -5.72 -1.58
CA ILE A 174 -12.64 -4.52 -1.55
C ILE A 174 -13.11 -3.54 -2.61
N ALA A 175 -12.75 -2.26 -2.43
CA ALA A 175 -12.85 -1.24 -3.45
C ALA A 175 -11.44 -0.85 -3.91
N VAL A 176 -11.28 -0.53 -5.19
CA VAL A 176 -10.07 0.01 -5.80
C VAL A 176 -10.44 1.28 -6.55
N ALA A 177 -9.78 2.39 -6.21
CA ALA A 177 -9.90 3.64 -6.94
C ALA A 177 -8.66 3.87 -7.82
N PHE A 178 -8.87 4.29 -9.07
CA PHE A 178 -7.81 4.55 -10.05
C PHE A 178 -8.25 5.59 -11.09
N GLY A 179 -7.28 6.09 -11.87
CA GLY A 179 -7.52 7.03 -12.97
C GLY A 179 -7.09 6.48 -14.32
N GLU A 180 -7.70 6.99 -15.38
CA GLU A 180 -7.45 6.68 -16.78
C GLU A 180 -7.21 7.98 -17.58
N ILE A 181 -6.24 7.95 -18.50
CA ILE A 181 -5.96 9.05 -19.44
C ILE A 181 -7.16 9.30 -20.32
N GLU A 182 -7.54 10.56 -20.44
CA GLU A 182 -8.63 11.13 -21.26
C GLU A 182 -9.99 10.46 -21.02
N THR A 183 -10.08 9.60 -20.01
CA THR A 183 -11.22 8.71 -19.83
C THR A 183 -11.82 8.88 -18.45
N GLY A 184 -11.09 9.20 -17.38
CA GLY A 184 -11.74 9.55 -16.12
C GLY A 184 -11.18 8.91 -14.86
N GLY A 185 -11.93 9.07 -13.77
CA GLY A 185 -11.69 8.43 -12.49
C GLY A 185 -12.72 7.35 -12.19
N TYR A 186 -12.27 6.21 -11.67
CA TYR A 186 -13.12 5.06 -11.37
C TYR A 186 -12.93 4.55 -9.95
N ILE A 187 -14.02 4.07 -9.37
CA ILE A 187 -14.02 3.19 -8.21
C ILE A 187 -14.66 1.87 -8.61
N GLN A 188 -13.95 0.77 -8.40
CA GLN A 188 -14.35 -0.57 -8.79
C GLN A 188 -14.31 -1.49 -7.58
N THR A 189 -15.29 -2.39 -7.44
CA THR A 189 -15.33 -3.38 -6.37
C THR A 189 -14.92 -4.76 -6.87
N ILE A 190 -14.17 -5.48 -6.03
CA ILE A 190 -13.58 -6.78 -6.34
C ILE A 190 -13.94 -7.76 -5.22
N ALA A 191 -14.39 -8.96 -5.60
CA ALA A 191 -14.72 -10.02 -4.65
C ALA A 191 -13.55 -10.97 -4.42
N ILE A 192 -13.22 -11.20 -3.15
CA ILE A 192 -12.11 -12.07 -2.71
C ILE A 192 -12.59 -12.91 -1.53
N ASN A 193 -12.57 -14.23 -1.66
CA ASN A 193 -13.06 -15.13 -0.62
C ASN A 193 -12.09 -15.23 0.58
N ALA A 194 -12.53 -15.87 1.66
CA ALA A 194 -11.77 -16.03 2.90
C ALA A 194 -10.47 -16.86 2.77
N LEU A 195 -10.23 -17.49 1.61
CA LEU A 195 -9.00 -18.20 1.28
C LEU A 195 -8.03 -17.34 0.45
N GLY A 196 -8.34 -16.05 0.26
CA GLY A 196 -7.53 -15.12 -0.52
C GLY A 196 -7.65 -15.30 -2.03
N VAL A 197 -8.67 -16.02 -2.51
CA VAL A 197 -8.89 -16.21 -3.95
C VAL A 197 -9.77 -15.09 -4.47
N VAL A 198 -9.31 -14.37 -5.50
CA VAL A 198 -10.14 -13.43 -6.25
C VAL A 198 -11.21 -14.22 -7.00
N THR A 199 -12.47 -13.91 -6.74
CA THR A 199 -13.64 -14.62 -7.28
C THR A 199 -14.39 -13.83 -8.34
N ASN A 200 -14.31 -12.50 -8.29
CA ASN A 200 -14.83 -11.62 -9.32
C ASN A 200 -14.02 -10.31 -9.34
N LEU A 201 -13.42 -9.97 -10.49
CA LEU A 201 -12.64 -8.75 -10.68
C LEU A 201 -13.49 -7.50 -10.92
N SER A 202 -14.77 -7.63 -11.22
CA SER A 202 -15.66 -6.49 -11.46
C SER A 202 -17.04 -6.84 -10.90
N VAL A 203 -17.17 -6.68 -9.58
CA VAL A 203 -18.48 -6.78 -8.92
C VAL A 203 -19.35 -5.61 -9.35
N ASP A 204 -18.78 -4.40 -9.28
CA ASP A 204 -19.36 -3.18 -9.80
C ASP A 204 -18.26 -2.14 -10.10
N SER A 205 -18.57 -1.15 -10.94
CA SER A 205 -17.69 -0.03 -11.26
C SER A 205 -18.49 1.26 -11.43
N TYR A 206 -18.00 2.34 -10.83
CA TYR A 206 -18.57 3.67 -10.97
C TYR A 206 -17.50 4.66 -11.44
N LYS A 207 -17.81 5.33 -12.55
CA LYS A 207 -17.01 6.42 -13.10
C LYS A 207 -17.39 7.72 -12.38
N PHE A 208 -16.49 8.19 -11.52
CA PHE A 208 -16.74 9.37 -10.71
C PHE A 208 -16.22 10.66 -11.33
N GLU A 209 -15.34 10.59 -12.32
CA GLU A 209 -14.93 11.74 -13.13
C GLU A 209 -14.84 11.41 -14.61
N THR A 210 -15.00 12.42 -15.46
CA THR A 210 -14.94 12.29 -16.93
C THR A 210 -13.63 12.77 -17.55
N THR A 211 -12.80 13.47 -16.78
CA THR A 211 -11.48 13.98 -17.20
C THR A 211 -10.36 13.30 -16.44
N ASP A 212 -9.11 13.53 -16.84
CA ASP A 212 -7.93 12.94 -16.21
C ASP A 212 -7.95 13.14 -14.70
N VAL A 213 -7.77 12.04 -13.95
CA VAL A 213 -7.57 12.12 -12.50
C VAL A 213 -6.31 11.38 -12.08
N THR A 214 -5.60 11.94 -11.11
CA THR A 214 -4.59 11.22 -10.34
C THR A 214 -5.13 10.92 -8.96
N VAL A 215 -5.55 9.68 -8.75
CA VAL A 215 -5.94 9.20 -7.40
C VAL A 215 -4.74 9.33 -6.46
N ARG A 216 -5.02 9.80 -5.24
CA ARG A 216 -4.03 9.95 -4.17
C ARG A 216 -4.30 9.02 -3.01
N ASP A 217 -5.57 8.89 -2.62
CA ASP A 217 -5.97 8.04 -1.51
C ASP A 217 -7.42 7.54 -1.67
N LEU A 218 -7.72 6.41 -1.01
CA LEU A 218 -9.06 5.87 -0.83
C LEU A 218 -9.23 5.54 0.65
N ILE A 219 -10.03 6.32 1.35
CA ILE A 219 -10.23 6.16 2.79
C ILE A 219 -11.64 5.67 3.10
N SER A 220 -11.79 4.94 4.19
CA SER A 220 -13.11 4.66 4.79
C SER A 220 -13.30 5.52 6.02
N PHE A 221 -14.51 6.02 6.22
CA PHE A 221 -14.92 6.75 7.43
C PHE A 221 -16.09 6.07 8.15
N GLY A 222 -16.24 4.75 7.93
CA GLY A 222 -17.21 3.89 8.61
C GLY A 222 -18.58 3.84 7.93
N ALA A 223 -19.44 2.94 8.42
CA ALA A 223 -20.82 2.76 7.94
C ALA A 223 -20.93 2.70 6.40
N ASN A 224 -20.04 1.93 5.76
CA ASN A 224 -19.97 1.75 4.31
C ASN A 224 -19.72 3.02 3.50
N TRP A 225 -19.21 4.08 4.14
CA TRP A 225 -18.78 5.28 3.45
C TRP A 225 -17.28 5.32 3.19
N PHE A 226 -16.96 5.77 1.98
CA PHE A 226 -15.62 5.88 1.42
C PHE A 226 -15.42 7.25 0.80
N ALA A 227 -14.19 7.74 0.75
CA ALA A 227 -13.84 8.92 -0.02
C ALA A 227 -12.63 8.65 -0.91
N VAL A 228 -12.76 9.02 -2.18
CA VAL A 228 -11.62 9.10 -3.11
C VAL A 228 -11.06 10.50 -3.04
N ILE A 229 -9.78 10.60 -2.74
CA ILE A 229 -9.01 11.84 -2.76
C ILE A 229 -8.15 11.82 -4.02
N TYR A 230 -8.29 12.83 -4.88
CA TYR A 230 -7.62 12.86 -6.18
C TYR A 230 -7.24 14.28 -6.59
N ILE A 231 -6.38 14.37 -7.59
CA ILE A 231 -6.07 15.60 -8.31
C ILE A 231 -6.82 15.52 -9.65
N ASP A 232 -7.63 16.52 -9.98
CA ASP A 232 -8.33 16.62 -11.28
C ASP A 232 -7.43 17.15 -12.41
N ASP A 233 -7.97 17.32 -13.61
CA ASP A 233 -7.25 17.76 -14.81
C ASP A 233 -6.77 19.22 -14.73
N ASP A 234 -7.45 20.04 -13.94
CA ASP A 234 -7.03 21.41 -13.62
C ASP A 234 -5.94 21.46 -12.53
N GLY A 235 -5.63 20.33 -11.88
CA GLY A 235 -4.62 20.22 -10.84
C GLY A 235 -5.13 20.53 -9.42
N TYR A 236 -6.44 20.65 -9.22
CA TYR A 236 -7.04 20.86 -7.91
C TYR A 236 -7.17 19.55 -7.12
N GLY A 237 -6.96 19.64 -5.81
CA GLY A 237 -7.22 18.52 -4.89
C GLY A 237 -8.71 18.41 -4.57
N ILE A 238 -9.32 17.28 -4.92
CA ILE A 238 -10.74 17.00 -4.73
C ILE A 238 -10.94 15.81 -3.79
N ILE A 239 -12.01 15.85 -3.01
CA ILE A 239 -12.51 14.74 -2.19
C ILE A 239 -13.93 14.45 -2.61
N LYS A 240 -14.21 13.20 -3.02
CA LYS A 240 -15.56 12.75 -3.38
C LYS A 240 -15.93 11.53 -2.54
N SER A 241 -17.10 11.57 -1.90
CA SER A 241 -17.59 10.50 -1.03
C SER A 241 -18.55 9.55 -1.75
N PHE A 242 -18.50 8.28 -1.38
CA PHE A 242 -19.28 7.18 -1.93
C PHE A 242 -19.85 6.34 -0.80
N HIS A 243 -21.09 5.89 -0.96
CA HIS A 243 -21.67 4.85 -0.12
C HIS A 243 -21.69 3.54 -0.91
N ILE A 244 -21.02 2.50 -0.42
CA ILE A 244 -20.89 1.21 -1.10
C ILE A 244 -21.69 0.18 -0.30
N ALA A 245 -22.88 -0.17 -0.80
CA ALA A 245 -23.83 -1.06 -0.12
C ALA A 245 -23.61 -2.54 -0.45
#